data_AF-A0A358DPN0-F1
#
_entry.id   AF-A0A358DPN0-F1
#
_cell.length_a   1.000
_cell.length_b   1.000
_cell.length_c   1.000
_cell.angle_alpha   90.00
_cell.angle_beta   90.00
_cell.angle_gamma   90.00
#
_symmetry.space_group_name_H-M   'P 1'
#
loop_
_entity.id
_entity.type
_entity.pdbx_description
1 polymer ?
#
loop_
_entity_poly.entity_id
_entity_poly.type
_entity_poly.pdbx_seq_one_letter_code
_entity_poly.pdbx_strand_id
1 'polypeptide(L)'
;MPTETLYGTPVPNPTGGPLGGPRWDREPMVVGNKTYNDVTEDILAPAERLPNIPWLIGFGISGLLASIFIGAIVSGTLITGMGVHGVNHPVGWGVHIINFVFWIGIGHAGTLISAVLFLFRQKWRTGVNRAAEGMTIFAVATAGVFPAVHVGRSWFVYWMMPYPNHRYLWPNFNSPLVWDIFAISTYATISIFFWYMGLVPDFATMRDRAINPLRKKIYGVASLGWNFSNRAWRHWELACLILSGLATPLVLSVHTIVSFDFATAIVPGWHATIFPPYFVVGAIFSGFGMTVTLMVGIRWLFKLEDYITLNHMEAINKILLTTGMIVGFAYSTEFFMAAYSGSEWEGFIFRNRAFGTYWWAYWIMFSCNAFVPQVFWFKKARRSIPIMFVVSIFVNIGMWFERYVIVVTSLSEDFLPSNWGLYIMTPFDWALTVGAFGWFMSMFLLFCRVMPTVAIAEVKSVMDPDMGAGGPANNGGAHHG
;
A
#
# COMPACT_ATOMS: atom_id res chain seq x y z
N MET A 1 26.51 -22.66 0.80
CA MET A 1 26.54 -22.59 -0.69
C MET A 1 26.25 -21.14 -1.05
N PRO A 2 26.94 -20.52 -2.01
CA PRO A 2 26.65 -19.15 -2.39
C PRO A 2 25.22 -19.10 -2.91
N THR A 3 24.41 -18.18 -2.38
CA THR A 3 23.11 -17.82 -2.92
C THR A 3 23.24 -17.66 -4.43
N GLU A 4 22.41 -18.33 -5.22
CA GLU A 4 22.40 -18.14 -6.67
C GLU A 4 22.30 -16.63 -6.97
N THR A 5 23.34 -16.09 -7.61
CA THR A 5 23.37 -14.68 -7.97
C THR A 5 22.31 -14.45 -9.04
N LEU A 6 21.19 -13.84 -8.64
CA LEU A 6 20.14 -13.40 -9.55
C LEU A 6 20.65 -12.20 -10.35
N TYR A 7 20.60 -12.28 -11.67
CA TYR A 7 20.98 -11.23 -12.61
C TYR A 7 19.77 -10.37 -13.03
N GLY A 8 18.54 -10.82 -12.77
CA GLY A 8 17.32 -10.11 -13.17
C GLY A 8 17.05 -10.15 -14.67
N THR A 9 17.68 -11.10 -15.37
CA THR A 9 17.53 -11.36 -16.80
C THR A 9 17.39 -12.86 -17.02
N PRO A 10 16.67 -13.32 -18.05
CA PRO A 10 16.65 -14.74 -18.38
C PRO A 10 18.07 -15.30 -18.51
N VAL A 11 18.28 -16.51 -17.99
CA VAL A 11 19.57 -17.21 -18.03
C VAL A 11 19.56 -18.14 -19.24
N PRO A 12 20.64 -18.17 -20.05
CA PRO A 12 20.70 -19.06 -21.19
C PRO A 12 20.93 -20.50 -20.73
N ASN A 13 20.06 -21.40 -21.17
CA ASN A 13 20.18 -22.85 -21.06
C ASN A 13 20.65 -23.39 -22.43
N PRO A 14 21.95 -23.69 -22.59
CA PRO A 14 22.57 -23.95 -23.90
C PRO A 14 21.96 -25.15 -24.65
N THR A 15 21.42 -26.12 -23.91
CA THR A 15 20.92 -27.40 -24.46
C THR A 15 19.41 -27.54 -24.41
N GLY A 16 18.69 -26.52 -23.91
CA GLY A 16 17.26 -26.60 -23.64
C GLY A 16 16.33 -26.16 -24.78
N GLY A 17 16.87 -25.67 -25.91
CA GLY A 17 16.07 -25.16 -27.02
C GLY A 17 15.50 -26.26 -27.91
N PRO A 18 14.28 -26.07 -28.45
CA PRO A 18 13.60 -27.08 -29.28
C PRO A 18 14.33 -27.43 -30.59
N LEU A 19 15.35 -26.65 -30.97
CA LEU A 19 16.17 -26.85 -32.17
C LEU A 19 17.68 -26.94 -31.85
N GLY A 20 18.05 -27.30 -30.61
CA GLY A 20 19.46 -27.38 -30.18
C GLY A 20 20.16 -26.04 -29.95
N GLY A 21 19.41 -24.93 -29.96
CA GLY A 21 19.88 -23.60 -29.57
C GLY A 21 19.66 -23.29 -28.09
N PRO A 22 20.19 -22.16 -27.58
CA PRO A 22 19.98 -21.76 -26.19
C PRO A 22 18.51 -21.42 -25.93
N ARG A 23 17.92 -22.04 -24.92
CA ARG A 23 16.62 -21.65 -24.35
C ARG A 23 16.85 -20.64 -23.25
N TRP A 24 16.10 -19.54 -23.24
CA TRP A 24 16.21 -18.53 -22.19
C TRP A 24 15.23 -18.84 -21.08
N ASP A 25 15.73 -19.41 -19.99
CA ASP A 25 14.92 -19.75 -18.83
C ASP A 25 14.83 -18.56 -17.88
N ARG A 26 13.65 -18.35 -17.29
CA ARG A 26 13.47 -17.31 -16.28
C ARG A 26 14.18 -17.75 -15.01
N GLU A 27 14.82 -16.80 -14.33
CA GLU A 27 15.37 -17.04 -13.01
C GLU A 27 14.29 -17.52 -12.04
N PRO A 28 14.65 -18.41 -11.10
CA PRO A 28 13.70 -18.95 -10.14
C PRO A 28 13.17 -17.84 -9.22
N MET A 29 11.90 -17.96 -8.84
CA MET A 29 11.26 -17.02 -7.91
C MET A 29 11.62 -17.33 -6.45
N VAL A 30 11.96 -18.58 -6.15
CA VAL A 30 12.43 -19.04 -4.84
C VAL A 30 13.86 -19.55 -5.04
N VAL A 31 14.80 -19.07 -4.23
CA VAL A 31 16.22 -19.47 -4.32
C VAL A 31 16.59 -20.45 -3.21
N GLY A 32 17.74 -21.12 -3.37
CA GLY A 32 18.29 -22.01 -2.35
C GLY A 32 17.78 -23.45 -2.40
N ASN A 33 17.26 -23.90 -3.56
CA ASN A 33 16.80 -25.28 -3.79
C ASN A 33 15.85 -25.80 -2.71
N LYS A 34 14.87 -24.97 -2.34
CA LYS A 34 13.89 -25.25 -1.28
C LYS A 34 12.85 -26.28 -1.75
N THR A 35 12.53 -27.22 -0.87
CA THR A 35 11.39 -28.13 -1.03
C THR A 35 10.09 -27.49 -0.54
N TYR A 36 8.94 -28.13 -0.81
CA TYR A 36 7.65 -27.69 -0.28
C TYR A 36 7.57 -27.70 1.25
N ASN A 37 8.33 -28.58 1.91
CA ASN A 37 8.41 -28.62 3.36
C ASN A 37 9.19 -27.41 3.87
N ASP A 38 10.33 -27.09 3.25
CA ASP A 38 11.15 -25.93 3.64
C ASP A 38 10.36 -24.62 3.53
N VAL A 39 9.58 -24.45 2.45
CA VAL A 39 8.68 -23.29 2.27
C VAL A 39 7.72 -23.14 3.44
N THR A 40 7.15 -24.26 3.88
CA THR A 40 6.17 -24.27 4.98
C THR A 40 6.83 -23.97 6.31
N GLU A 41 8.00 -24.56 6.56
CA GLU A 41 8.76 -24.36 7.79
C GLU A 41 9.27 -22.93 7.92
N ASP A 42 9.90 -22.39 6.87
CA ASP A 42 10.49 -21.06 6.88
C ASP A 42 9.42 -19.96 7.04
N ILE A 43 8.31 -20.05 6.30
CA ILE A 43 7.24 -19.03 6.33
C ILE A 43 6.47 -19.07 7.66
N LEU A 44 6.29 -20.25 8.27
CA LEU A 44 5.57 -20.39 9.55
C LEU A 44 6.45 -20.21 10.78
N ALA A 45 7.78 -20.30 10.64
CA ALA A 45 8.71 -20.15 11.76
C ALA A 45 8.49 -18.86 12.59
N PRO A 46 8.24 -17.67 12.00
CA PRO A 46 7.90 -16.47 12.77
C PRO A 46 6.63 -16.59 13.62
N ALA A 47 5.63 -17.34 13.14
CA ALA A 47 4.38 -17.55 13.86
C ALA A 47 4.50 -18.59 14.98
N GLU A 48 5.38 -19.58 14.81
CA GLU A 48 5.57 -20.67 15.75
C GLU A 48 6.55 -20.33 16.87
N ARG A 49 7.64 -19.62 16.58
CA ARG A 49 8.72 -19.30 17.53
C ARG A 49 8.43 -18.06 18.37
N LEU A 50 9.06 -17.92 19.53
CA LEU A 50 8.96 -16.70 20.34
C LEU A 50 9.47 -15.47 19.56
N PRO A 51 8.90 -14.27 19.81
CA PRO A 51 9.30 -13.07 19.09
C PRO A 51 10.78 -12.76 19.36
N ASN A 52 11.49 -12.35 18.31
CA ASN A 52 12.88 -11.91 18.44
C ASN A 52 12.95 -10.51 19.07
N ILE A 53 14.11 -10.14 19.62
CA ILE A 53 14.33 -8.84 20.25
C ILE A 53 14.03 -7.67 19.29
N PRO A 54 14.45 -7.69 18.01
CA PRO A 54 14.13 -6.60 17.08
C PRO A 54 12.63 -6.41 16.85
N TRP A 55 11.84 -7.49 16.78
CA TRP A 55 10.37 -7.39 16.70
C TRP A 55 9.79 -6.79 17.97
N LEU A 56 10.27 -7.19 19.16
CA LEU A 56 9.80 -6.64 20.43
C LEU A 56 10.09 -5.14 20.55
N ILE A 57 11.28 -4.70 20.14
CA ILE A 57 11.65 -3.28 20.10
C ILE A 57 10.76 -2.53 19.10
N GLY A 58 10.61 -3.06 17.89
CA GLY A 58 9.75 -2.47 16.87
C GLY A 58 8.31 -2.34 17.32
N PHE A 59 7.76 -3.38 17.94
CA PHE A 59 6.40 -3.39 18.48
C PHE A 59 6.24 -2.44 19.69
N GLY A 60 7.25 -2.34 20.55
CA GLY A 60 7.26 -1.38 21.66
C GLY A 60 7.24 0.07 21.19
N ILE A 61 8.08 0.41 20.20
CA ILE A 61 8.13 1.75 19.60
C ILE A 61 6.83 2.05 18.86
N SER A 62 6.33 1.12 18.03
CA SER A 62 5.08 1.32 17.31
C SER A 62 3.90 1.46 18.27
N GLY A 63 3.87 0.68 19.35
CA GLY A 63 2.83 0.73 20.38
C GLY A 63 2.81 2.05 21.15
N LEU A 64 4.00 2.61 21.45
CA LEU A 64 4.12 3.95 22.05
C LEU A 64 3.57 5.02 21.11
N LEU A 65 3.98 5.00 19.83
CA LEU A 65 3.47 5.94 18.83
C LEU A 65 1.96 5.78 18.59
N ALA A 66 1.44 4.54 18.61
CA ALA A 66 0.00 4.28 18.53
C ALA A 66 -0.75 4.84 19.75
N SER A 67 -0.15 4.79 20.93
CA SER A 67 -0.72 5.39 22.14
C SER A 67 -0.73 6.92 22.06
N ILE A 68 0.30 7.53 21.47
CA ILE A 68 0.33 8.96 21.17
C ILE A 68 -0.79 9.32 20.18
N PHE A 69 -1.00 8.50 19.14
CA PHE A 69 -2.07 8.69 18.16
C PHE A 69 -3.45 8.70 18.82
N ILE A 70 -3.77 7.65 19.59
CA ILE A 70 -5.03 7.51 20.31
C ILE A 70 -5.19 8.65 21.33
N GLY A 71 -4.10 8.96 22.05
CA GLY A 71 -4.08 10.05 23.02
C GLY A 71 -4.40 11.40 22.38
N ALA A 72 -3.82 11.71 21.21
CA ALA A 72 -4.08 12.93 20.47
C ALA A 72 -5.55 13.02 19.99
N ILE A 73 -6.13 11.92 19.52
CA ILE A 73 -7.55 11.86 19.13
C ILE A 73 -8.44 12.09 20.35
N VAL A 74 -8.23 11.35 21.43
CA VAL A 74 -9.13 11.39 22.60
C VAL A 74 -9.01 12.74 23.32
N SER A 75 -7.80 13.14 23.69
CA SER A 75 -7.59 14.37 24.46
C SER A 75 -7.74 15.65 23.62
N GLY A 76 -7.18 15.64 22.41
CA GLY A 76 -7.23 16.79 21.50
C GLY A 76 -8.59 16.90 20.83
N THR A 77 -8.89 15.96 19.94
CA THR A 77 -10.03 16.08 19.02
C THR A 77 -11.38 15.84 19.70
N LEU A 78 -11.52 14.79 20.52
CA LEU A 78 -12.82 14.37 21.07
C LEU A 78 -13.23 15.13 22.34
N ILE A 79 -12.30 15.34 23.28
CA ILE A 79 -12.59 16.01 24.56
C ILE A 79 -12.51 17.53 24.41
N THR A 80 -11.45 18.04 23.78
CA THR A 80 -11.21 19.49 23.69
C THR A 80 -11.85 20.11 22.45
N GLY A 81 -11.87 19.38 21.34
CA GLY A 81 -12.48 19.79 20.08
C GLY A 81 -11.47 20.21 19.01
N MET A 82 -11.96 20.46 17.79
CA MET A 82 -11.11 20.73 16.62
C MET A 82 -10.19 21.96 16.73
N GLY A 83 -10.49 22.91 17.63
CA GLY A 83 -9.73 24.16 17.77
C GLY A 83 -8.30 24.01 18.32
N VAL A 84 -7.91 22.83 18.80
CA VAL A 84 -6.51 22.55 19.22
C VAL A 84 -5.60 22.20 18.04
N HIS A 85 -6.19 21.91 16.89
CA HIS A 85 -5.49 21.65 15.65
C HIS A 85 -5.20 22.96 14.91
N GLY A 86 -4.22 22.96 14.02
CA GLY A 86 -3.84 24.15 13.27
C GLY A 86 -4.87 24.60 12.23
N VAL A 87 -5.97 23.85 12.06
CA VAL A 87 -7.01 24.17 11.07
C VAL A 87 -7.78 25.41 11.52
N ASN A 88 -7.88 26.38 10.63
CA ASN A 88 -8.58 27.64 10.86
C ASN A 88 -9.04 28.21 9.52
N HIS A 89 -9.93 29.20 9.50
CA HIS A 89 -10.22 29.91 8.26
C HIS A 89 -8.96 30.65 7.76
N PRO A 90 -8.57 30.54 6.47
CA PRO A 90 -9.29 29.89 5.36
C PRO A 90 -8.98 28.38 5.21
N VAL A 91 -7.89 27.88 5.79
CA VAL A 91 -7.46 26.47 5.71
C VAL A 91 -8.26 25.56 6.67
N GLY A 92 -9.51 25.28 6.30
CA GLY A 92 -10.41 24.40 7.07
C GLY A 92 -10.01 22.91 7.05
N TRP A 93 -9.17 22.50 6.11
CA TRP A 93 -8.61 21.14 6.01
C TRP A 93 -7.09 21.18 6.12
N GLY A 94 -6.54 20.38 7.04
CA GLY A 94 -5.11 20.25 7.28
C GLY A 94 -4.70 18.78 7.38
N VAL A 95 -3.89 18.44 8.38
CA VAL A 95 -3.34 17.08 8.54
C VAL A 95 -4.36 15.95 8.53
N HIS A 96 -5.61 16.20 8.95
CA HIS A 96 -6.64 15.17 8.95
C HIS A 96 -6.91 14.65 7.55
N ILE A 97 -7.20 15.54 6.60
CA ILE A 97 -7.47 15.18 5.21
C ILE A 97 -6.17 14.77 4.50
N ILE A 98 -5.05 15.45 4.77
CA ILE A 98 -3.74 15.09 4.19
C ILE A 98 -3.38 13.63 4.54
N ASN A 99 -3.47 13.27 5.83
CA ASN A 99 -3.19 11.91 6.28
C ASN A 99 -4.24 10.91 5.80
N PHE A 100 -5.52 11.28 5.78
CA PHE A 100 -6.58 10.45 5.21
C PHE A 100 -6.25 10.01 3.77
N VAL A 101 -6.00 10.97 2.88
CA VAL A 101 -5.71 10.69 1.47
C VAL A 101 -4.39 9.93 1.33
N PHE A 102 -3.39 10.27 2.13
CA PHE A 102 -2.10 9.57 2.15
C PHE A 102 -2.25 8.09 2.52
N TRP A 103 -2.97 7.78 3.61
CA TRP A 103 -3.17 6.40 4.09
C TRP A 103 -4.09 5.59 3.17
N ILE A 104 -5.17 6.18 2.63
CA ILE A 104 -5.94 5.50 1.58
C ILE A 104 -5.06 5.21 0.38
N GLY A 105 -4.24 6.19 -0.04
CA GLY A 105 -3.32 6.04 -1.17
C GLY A 105 -2.35 4.86 -0.99
N ILE A 106 -1.70 4.76 0.18
CA ILE A 106 -0.83 3.61 0.51
C ILE A 106 -1.56 2.29 0.35
N GLY A 107 -2.84 2.23 0.77
CA GLY A 107 -3.62 1.01 0.70
C GLY A 107 -3.81 0.46 -0.72
N HIS A 108 -3.80 1.31 -1.74
CA HIS A 108 -4.13 0.91 -3.11
C HIS A 108 -3.09 -0.01 -3.75
N ALA A 109 -1.80 0.16 -3.42
CA ALA A 109 -0.77 -0.68 -4.01
C ALA A 109 -0.91 -2.15 -3.62
N GLY A 110 -1.36 -2.46 -2.40
CA GLY A 110 -1.54 -3.83 -1.96
C GLY A 110 -2.59 -4.57 -2.78
N THR A 111 -3.75 -3.93 -3.00
CA THR A 111 -4.80 -4.45 -3.88
C THR A 111 -4.40 -4.48 -5.36
N LEU A 112 -3.54 -3.57 -5.83
CA LEU A 112 -3.00 -3.67 -7.18
C LEU A 112 -2.07 -4.89 -7.32
N ILE A 113 -1.17 -5.10 -6.37
CA ILE A 113 -0.27 -6.26 -6.34
C ILE A 113 -1.06 -7.56 -6.30
N SER A 114 -2.17 -7.60 -5.56
CA SER A 114 -2.90 -8.83 -5.33
C SER A 114 -4.00 -9.11 -6.36
N ALA A 115 -4.66 -8.09 -6.91
CA ALA A 115 -5.71 -8.24 -7.91
C ALA A 115 -5.23 -7.97 -9.35
N VAL A 116 -4.63 -6.82 -9.62
CA VAL A 116 -4.26 -6.43 -10.99
C VAL A 116 -3.17 -7.34 -11.54
N LEU A 117 -2.12 -7.60 -10.75
CA LEU A 117 -1.06 -8.53 -11.17
C LEU A 117 -1.56 -9.98 -11.27
N PHE A 118 -2.60 -10.35 -10.51
CA PHE A 118 -3.26 -11.65 -10.66
C PHE A 118 -3.93 -11.76 -12.03
N LEU A 119 -4.68 -10.73 -12.45
CA LEU A 119 -5.30 -10.67 -13.78
C LEU A 119 -4.27 -10.72 -14.91
N PHE A 120 -3.13 -10.05 -14.75
CA PHE A 120 -1.99 -10.13 -15.69
C PHE A 120 -1.15 -11.41 -15.57
N ARG A 121 -1.56 -12.36 -14.72
CA ARG A 121 -0.87 -13.65 -14.48
C ARG A 121 0.62 -13.48 -14.14
N GLN A 122 0.96 -12.42 -13.42
CA GLN A 122 2.33 -12.13 -13.04
C GLN A 122 2.73 -12.98 -11.83
N LYS A 123 3.51 -14.04 -12.07
CA LYS A 123 3.91 -15.02 -11.04
C LYS A 123 4.74 -14.44 -9.90
N TRP A 124 5.48 -13.35 -10.11
CA TRP A 124 6.31 -12.74 -9.06
C TRP A 124 5.48 -12.13 -7.92
N ARG A 125 4.19 -11.85 -8.10
CA ARG A 125 3.36 -11.29 -7.03
C ARG A 125 3.29 -12.21 -5.79
N THR A 126 3.47 -13.52 -5.95
CA THR A 126 3.23 -14.52 -4.88
C THR A 126 4.20 -14.40 -3.70
N GLY A 127 5.38 -13.83 -3.91
CA GLY A 127 6.33 -13.55 -2.83
C GLY A 127 5.95 -12.35 -1.95
N VAL A 128 5.08 -11.46 -2.43
CA VAL A 128 4.79 -10.17 -1.78
C VAL A 128 3.31 -9.91 -1.52
N ASN A 129 2.40 -10.62 -2.19
CA ASN A 129 0.96 -10.34 -2.18
C ASN A 129 0.36 -10.30 -0.79
N ARG A 130 0.69 -11.27 0.06
CA ARG A 130 0.06 -11.42 1.37
C ARG A 130 0.40 -10.27 2.31
N ALA A 131 1.67 -9.88 2.36
CA ALA A 131 2.10 -8.71 3.12
C ALA A 131 1.55 -7.41 2.52
N ALA A 132 1.41 -7.34 1.19
CA ALA A 132 0.81 -6.19 0.51
C ALA A 132 -0.70 -6.06 0.79
N GLU A 133 -1.46 -7.16 0.80
CA GLU A 133 -2.87 -7.19 1.20
C GLU A 133 -3.04 -6.77 2.67
N GLY A 134 -2.18 -7.28 3.57
CA GLY A 134 -2.15 -6.85 4.96
C GLY A 134 -1.90 -5.35 5.10
N MET A 135 -0.92 -4.82 4.36
CA MET A 135 -0.67 -3.37 4.27
C MET A 135 -1.93 -2.61 3.86
N THR A 136 -2.68 -3.07 2.85
CA THR A 136 -3.94 -2.42 2.45
C THR A 136 -4.91 -2.30 3.61
N ILE A 137 -5.21 -3.40 4.30
CA ILE A 137 -6.23 -3.42 5.35
C ILE A 137 -5.86 -2.47 6.50
N PHE A 138 -4.60 -2.51 6.94
CA PHE A 138 -4.16 -1.66 8.04
C PHE A 138 -4.03 -0.19 7.63
N ALA A 139 -3.66 0.08 6.38
CA ALA A 139 -3.64 1.44 5.85
C ALA A 139 -5.07 2.01 5.76
N VAL A 140 -6.05 1.23 5.28
CA VAL A 140 -7.46 1.62 5.25
C VAL A 140 -8.03 1.79 6.64
N ALA A 141 -7.71 0.89 7.58
CA ALA A 141 -8.12 1.03 8.98
C ALA A 141 -7.56 2.30 9.63
N THR A 142 -6.31 2.66 9.29
CA THR A 142 -5.70 3.94 9.74
C THR A 142 -6.37 5.13 9.07
N ALA A 143 -6.61 5.05 7.77
CA ALA A 143 -7.23 6.13 7.01
C ALA A 143 -8.66 6.42 7.46
N GLY A 144 -9.47 5.38 7.69
CA GLY A 144 -10.87 5.50 8.09
C GLY A 144 -11.08 6.18 9.44
N VAL A 145 -10.05 6.26 10.29
CA VAL A 145 -10.10 7.05 11.53
C VAL A 145 -10.24 8.53 11.21
N PHE A 146 -9.54 9.05 10.19
CA PHE A 146 -9.49 10.48 9.92
C PHE A 146 -10.85 11.07 9.51
N PRO A 147 -11.62 10.50 8.55
CA PRO A 147 -13.01 10.90 8.26
C PRO A 147 -13.93 10.87 9.49
N ALA A 148 -13.71 9.95 10.43
CA ALA A 148 -14.53 9.84 11.63
C ALA A 148 -14.21 10.92 12.68
N VAL A 149 -12.96 11.35 12.79
CA VAL A 149 -12.51 12.26 13.86
C VAL A 149 -12.38 13.71 13.41
N HIS A 150 -12.16 13.99 12.12
CA HIS A 150 -12.01 15.37 11.66
C HIS A 150 -13.31 16.17 11.68
N VAL A 151 -14.45 15.50 11.81
CA VAL A 151 -15.75 16.15 11.96
C VAL A 151 -15.88 16.64 13.40
N GLY A 152 -16.29 17.91 13.58
CA GLY A 152 -16.38 18.51 14.93
C GLY A 152 -17.35 17.80 15.88
N ARG A 153 -18.22 16.92 15.38
CA ARG A 153 -19.13 16.07 16.17
C ARG A 153 -19.05 14.62 15.71
N SER A 154 -17.94 13.96 16.01
CA SER A 154 -17.63 12.57 15.60
C SER A 154 -18.71 11.55 15.98
N TRP A 155 -19.43 11.77 17.08
CA TRP A 155 -20.52 10.89 17.49
C TRP A 155 -21.74 10.90 16.54
N PHE A 156 -21.83 11.82 15.58
CA PHE A 156 -22.89 11.87 14.56
C PHE A 156 -22.47 11.36 13.17
N VAL A 157 -21.27 10.79 13.03
CA VAL A 157 -20.77 10.25 11.74
C VAL A 157 -21.76 9.26 11.11
N TYR A 158 -22.50 8.50 11.94
CA TYR A 158 -23.51 7.55 11.47
C TYR A 158 -24.66 8.17 10.66
N TRP A 159 -24.93 9.48 10.77
CA TRP A 159 -25.93 10.18 9.95
C TRP A 159 -25.58 10.27 8.46
N MET A 160 -24.32 10.03 8.11
CA MET A 160 -23.90 10.01 6.72
C MET A 160 -24.21 8.66 6.04
N MET A 161 -24.65 7.64 6.79
CA MET A 161 -25.12 6.36 6.26
C MET A 161 -26.61 6.45 5.88
N PRO A 162 -27.02 5.83 4.77
CA PRO A 162 -28.43 5.81 4.35
C PRO A 162 -29.20 4.73 5.13
N TYR A 163 -29.70 5.07 6.32
CA TYR A 163 -30.54 4.15 7.10
C TYR A 163 -31.92 4.78 7.39
N PRO A 164 -33.01 4.00 7.36
CA PRO A 164 -34.32 4.48 7.75
C PRO A 164 -34.31 4.99 9.20
N ASN A 165 -34.80 6.21 9.41
CA ASN A 165 -34.92 6.81 10.73
C ASN A 165 -36.31 7.42 10.92
N HIS A 166 -36.67 7.68 12.17
CA HIS A 166 -37.98 8.25 12.54
C HIS A 166 -38.29 9.62 11.90
N ARG A 167 -37.28 10.30 11.36
CA ARG A 167 -37.40 11.62 10.73
C ARG A 167 -37.45 11.56 9.20
N TYR A 168 -37.32 10.37 8.61
CA TYR A 168 -37.21 10.16 7.15
C TYR A 168 -36.14 11.04 6.48
N LEU A 169 -35.06 11.35 7.20
CA LEU A 169 -33.94 12.14 6.69
C LEU A 169 -32.90 11.23 6.05
N TRP A 170 -32.29 11.70 4.96
CA TRP A 170 -31.28 10.98 4.19
C TRP A 170 -30.05 11.87 3.95
N PRO A 171 -28.86 11.29 3.73
CA PRO A 171 -27.69 12.06 3.31
C PRO A 171 -27.89 12.67 1.92
N ASN A 172 -27.20 13.78 1.64
CA ASN A 172 -27.16 14.37 0.30
C ASN A 172 -26.18 13.61 -0.59
N PHE A 173 -26.71 12.84 -1.54
CA PHE A 173 -25.91 12.02 -2.47
C PHE A 173 -25.20 12.82 -3.56
N ASN A 174 -25.28 14.14 -3.57
CA ASN A 174 -24.47 14.98 -4.46
C ASN A 174 -23.11 15.37 -3.85
N SER A 175 -22.89 15.06 -2.57
CA SER A 175 -21.63 15.39 -1.88
C SER A 175 -20.58 14.29 -2.08
N PRO A 176 -19.38 14.61 -2.63
CA PRO A 176 -18.27 13.68 -2.73
C PRO A 176 -17.87 13.05 -1.38
N LEU A 177 -17.97 13.79 -0.27
CA LEU A 177 -17.72 13.26 1.08
C LEU A 177 -18.66 12.12 1.48
N VAL A 178 -19.89 12.10 0.95
CA VAL A 178 -20.81 10.97 1.17
C VAL A 178 -20.39 9.77 0.32
N TRP A 179 -19.92 10.00 -0.91
CA TRP A 179 -19.38 8.95 -1.77
C TRP A 179 -18.16 8.28 -1.15
N ASP A 180 -17.32 9.05 -0.47
CA ASP A 180 -16.15 8.57 0.28
C ASP A 180 -16.51 7.50 1.30
N ILE A 181 -17.63 7.66 2.01
CA ILE A 181 -18.09 6.66 2.98
C ILE A 181 -18.42 5.33 2.29
N PHE A 182 -19.10 5.38 1.14
CA PHE A 182 -19.39 4.17 0.36
C PHE A 182 -18.10 3.59 -0.23
N ALA A 183 -17.23 4.43 -0.78
CA ALA A 183 -15.96 3.99 -1.38
C ALA A 183 -15.07 3.28 -0.36
N ILE A 184 -14.82 3.91 0.79
CA ILE A 184 -13.96 3.35 1.84
C ILE A 184 -14.59 2.12 2.46
N SER A 185 -15.89 2.13 2.77
CA SER A 185 -16.56 0.97 3.39
C SER A 185 -16.59 -0.24 2.46
N THR A 186 -16.91 -0.05 1.18
CA THR A 186 -16.86 -1.12 0.17
C THR A 186 -15.45 -1.60 -0.08
N TYR A 187 -14.47 -0.69 -0.14
CA TYR A 187 -13.05 -1.01 -0.28
C TYR A 187 -12.51 -1.83 0.90
N ALA A 188 -12.81 -1.40 2.13
CA ALA A 188 -12.45 -2.12 3.35
C ALA A 188 -13.07 -3.52 3.36
N THR A 189 -14.36 -3.63 3.04
CA THR A 189 -15.09 -4.91 3.01
C THR A 189 -14.45 -5.85 1.99
N ILE A 190 -14.34 -5.44 0.73
CA ILE A 190 -13.81 -6.29 -0.35
C ILE A 190 -12.35 -6.67 -0.06
N SER A 191 -11.52 -5.75 0.46
CA SER A 191 -10.13 -6.04 0.81
C SER A 191 -10.01 -7.07 1.93
N ILE A 192 -10.84 -6.97 2.98
CA ILE A 192 -10.88 -7.94 4.08
C ILE A 192 -11.31 -9.32 3.56
N PHE A 193 -12.38 -9.39 2.76
CA PHE A 193 -12.84 -10.65 2.18
C PHE A 193 -11.80 -11.27 1.26
N PHE A 194 -11.16 -10.47 0.41
CA PHE A 194 -10.16 -10.95 -0.54
C PHE A 194 -8.92 -11.51 0.18
N TRP A 195 -8.38 -10.76 1.14
CA TRP A 195 -7.25 -11.20 1.96
C TRP A 195 -7.59 -12.45 2.78
N TYR A 196 -8.76 -12.47 3.42
CA TYR A 196 -9.22 -13.61 4.22
C TYR A 196 -9.41 -14.86 3.36
N MET A 197 -10.04 -14.73 2.18
CA MET A 197 -10.15 -15.83 1.21
C MET A 197 -8.79 -16.38 0.82
N GLY A 198 -7.80 -15.50 0.58
CA GLY A 198 -6.43 -15.92 0.36
C GLY A 198 -5.86 -16.70 1.54
N LEU A 199 -6.16 -16.30 2.79
CA LEU A 199 -5.61 -16.91 4.01
C LEU A 199 -6.23 -18.26 4.38
N VAL A 200 -7.41 -18.61 3.87
CA VAL A 200 -8.10 -19.88 4.18
C VAL A 200 -7.19 -21.13 4.05
N PRO A 201 -6.50 -21.37 2.91
CA PRO A 201 -5.58 -22.51 2.78
C PRO A 201 -4.34 -22.41 3.69
N ASP A 202 -3.87 -21.19 3.94
CA ASP A 202 -2.72 -20.97 4.82
C ASP A 202 -3.08 -21.25 6.29
N PHE A 203 -4.27 -20.84 6.75
CA PHE A 203 -4.79 -21.17 8.08
C PHE A 203 -5.00 -22.68 8.26
N ALA A 204 -5.42 -23.39 7.22
CA ALA A 204 -5.50 -24.85 7.27
C ALA A 204 -4.12 -25.48 7.49
N THR A 205 -3.08 -24.96 6.83
CA THR A 205 -1.69 -25.40 7.04
C THR A 205 -1.23 -25.11 8.47
N MET A 206 -1.54 -23.92 9.01
CA MET A 206 -1.22 -23.57 10.40
C MET A 206 -1.97 -24.42 11.43
N ARG A 207 -3.25 -24.73 11.17
CA ARG A 207 -4.07 -25.65 12.00
C ARG A 207 -3.42 -27.03 12.08
N ASP A 208 -2.95 -27.55 10.97
CA ASP A 208 -2.41 -28.90 10.88
C ASP A 208 -1.01 -29.01 11.52
N ARG A 209 -0.23 -27.90 11.56
CA ARG A 209 1.04 -27.82 12.32
C ARG A 209 0.90 -27.43 13.79
N ALA A 210 -0.22 -26.82 14.20
CA ALA A 210 -0.36 -26.28 15.54
C ALA A 210 -0.33 -27.38 16.63
N ILE A 211 0.71 -27.34 17.48
CA ILE A 211 0.86 -28.24 18.63
C ILE A 211 -0.08 -27.83 19.77
N ASN A 212 -0.22 -26.53 20.03
CA ASN A 212 -1.06 -26.02 21.11
C ASN A 212 -2.56 -26.16 20.74
N PRO A 213 -3.40 -26.79 21.60
CA PRO A 213 -4.81 -27.05 21.30
C PRO A 213 -5.63 -25.77 21.07
N LEU A 214 -5.30 -24.67 21.77
CA LEU A 214 -5.97 -23.39 21.57
C LEU A 214 -5.64 -22.80 20.19
N ARG A 215 -4.36 -22.80 19.79
CA ARG A 215 -3.94 -22.34 18.45
C ARG A 215 -4.58 -23.18 17.36
N LYS A 216 -4.60 -24.51 17.53
CA LYS A 216 -5.25 -25.44 16.60
C LYS A 216 -6.74 -25.16 16.47
N LYS A 217 -7.44 -24.85 17.56
CA LYS A 217 -8.86 -24.47 17.53
C LYS A 217 -9.08 -23.14 16.80
N ILE A 218 -8.27 -22.11 17.10
CA ILE A 218 -8.38 -20.78 16.46
C ILE A 218 -8.16 -20.90 14.95
N TYR A 219 -7.04 -21.49 14.51
CA TYR A 219 -6.78 -21.69 13.07
C TYR A 219 -7.76 -22.68 12.44
N GLY A 220 -8.26 -23.64 13.21
CA GLY A 220 -9.33 -24.55 12.79
C GLY A 220 -10.59 -23.81 12.37
N VAL A 221 -11.10 -22.93 13.22
CA VAL A 221 -12.24 -22.07 12.92
C VAL A 221 -11.92 -21.13 11.77
N ALA A 222 -10.75 -20.48 11.78
CA ALA A 222 -10.33 -19.54 10.74
C ALA A 222 -10.17 -20.19 9.35
N SER A 223 -9.86 -21.49 9.29
CA SER A 223 -9.73 -22.26 8.04
C SER A 223 -11.06 -22.70 7.41
N LEU A 224 -12.22 -22.45 8.06
CA LEU A 224 -13.55 -22.83 7.56
C LEU A 224 -13.69 -24.30 7.13
N GLY A 225 -12.96 -25.21 7.79
CA GLY A 225 -12.99 -26.63 7.45
C GLY A 225 -12.29 -26.98 6.13
N TRP A 226 -11.37 -26.13 5.65
CA TRP A 226 -10.59 -26.39 4.44
C TRP A 226 -9.85 -27.74 4.52
N ASN A 227 -10.02 -28.53 3.46
CA ASN A 227 -9.61 -29.95 3.39
C ASN A 227 -8.68 -30.26 2.19
N PHE A 228 -8.18 -29.23 1.50
CA PHE A 228 -7.27 -29.36 0.34
C PHE A 228 -7.80 -30.22 -0.83
N SER A 229 -9.11 -30.46 -0.92
CA SER A 229 -9.69 -31.22 -2.02
C SER A 229 -9.62 -30.46 -3.35
N ASN A 230 -9.56 -31.19 -4.46
CA ASN A 230 -9.55 -30.58 -5.81
C ASN A 230 -10.78 -29.67 -6.05
N ARG A 231 -11.96 -30.06 -5.53
CA ARG A 231 -13.17 -29.24 -5.63
C ARG A 231 -13.03 -27.91 -4.89
N ALA A 232 -12.42 -27.92 -3.70
CA ALA A 232 -12.17 -26.71 -2.93
C ALA A 232 -11.21 -25.77 -3.67
N TRP A 233 -10.12 -26.29 -4.22
CA TRP A 233 -9.17 -25.52 -5.03
C TRP A 233 -9.83 -24.87 -6.25
N ARG A 234 -10.61 -25.62 -7.01
CA ARG A 234 -11.32 -25.08 -8.19
C ARG A 234 -12.23 -23.90 -7.84
N HIS A 235 -12.96 -23.99 -6.73
CA HIS A 235 -13.85 -22.90 -6.30
C HIS A 235 -13.08 -21.72 -5.71
N TRP A 236 -11.99 -21.98 -5.00
CA TRP A 236 -11.13 -20.94 -4.44
C TRP A 236 -10.43 -20.13 -5.54
N GLU A 237 -9.88 -20.78 -6.57
CA GLU A 237 -9.27 -20.08 -7.71
C GLU A 237 -10.30 -19.20 -8.45
N LEU A 238 -11.52 -19.72 -8.67
CA LEU A 238 -12.61 -18.96 -9.27
C LEU A 238 -13.02 -17.75 -8.40
N ALA A 239 -13.12 -17.94 -7.08
CA ALA A 239 -13.43 -16.85 -6.16
C ALA A 239 -12.34 -15.78 -6.16
N CYS A 240 -11.06 -16.17 -6.12
CA CYS A 240 -9.93 -15.24 -6.24
C CYS A 240 -9.94 -14.48 -7.57
N LEU A 241 -10.27 -15.15 -8.68
CA LEU A 241 -10.40 -14.50 -9.99
C LEU A 241 -11.54 -13.47 -10.01
N ILE A 242 -12.73 -13.83 -9.52
CA ILE A 242 -13.89 -12.93 -9.45
C ILE A 242 -13.58 -11.72 -8.57
N LEU A 243 -13.05 -11.95 -7.36
CA LEU A 243 -12.69 -10.87 -6.44
C LEU A 243 -11.59 -9.98 -7.02
N SER A 244 -10.61 -10.54 -7.74
CA SER A 244 -9.60 -9.74 -8.45
C SER A 244 -10.22 -8.85 -9.54
N GLY A 245 -11.20 -9.40 -10.27
CA GLY A 245 -11.97 -8.67 -11.28
C GLY A 245 -12.82 -7.55 -10.68
N LEU A 246 -13.39 -7.75 -9.49
CA LEU A 246 -14.17 -6.72 -8.76
C LEU A 246 -13.29 -5.68 -8.07
N ALA A 247 -12.17 -6.10 -7.50
CA ALA A 247 -11.25 -5.22 -6.79
C ALA A 247 -10.53 -4.26 -7.75
N THR A 248 -10.26 -4.67 -8.99
CA THR A 248 -9.52 -3.83 -9.95
C THR A 248 -10.24 -2.50 -10.27
N PRO A 249 -11.53 -2.49 -10.71
CA PRO A 249 -12.28 -1.25 -10.88
C PRO A 249 -12.45 -0.48 -9.57
N LEU A 250 -12.62 -1.19 -8.45
CA LEU A 250 -12.78 -0.58 -7.14
C LEU A 250 -11.56 0.24 -6.72
N VAL A 251 -10.34 -0.29 -6.94
CA VAL A 251 -9.09 0.44 -6.66
C VAL A 251 -9.00 1.71 -7.50
N LEU A 252 -9.42 1.67 -8.76
CA LEU A 252 -9.42 2.87 -9.61
C LEU A 252 -10.50 3.87 -9.17
N SER A 253 -11.70 3.39 -8.79
CA SER A 253 -12.82 4.25 -8.42
C SER A 253 -12.67 4.88 -7.05
N VAL A 254 -12.14 4.18 -6.04
CA VAL A 254 -12.03 4.68 -4.66
C VAL A 254 -11.15 5.91 -4.60
N HIS A 255 -9.94 5.87 -5.17
CA HIS A 255 -9.08 7.04 -5.15
C HIS A 255 -9.53 8.14 -6.14
N THR A 256 -10.29 7.78 -7.17
CA THR A 256 -11.00 8.75 -8.00
C THR A 256 -12.07 9.50 -7.19
N ILE A 257 -12.85 8.81 -6.36
CA ILE A 257 -13.87 9.43 -5.51
C ILE A 257 -13.21 10.38 -4.50
N VAL A 258 -12.14 9.94 -3.84
CA VAL A 258 -11.35 10.81 -2.93
C VAL A 258 -10.79 12.04 -3.67
N SER A 259 -10.41 11.90 -4.95
CA SER A 259 -9.97 13.04 -5.75
C SER A 259 -11.10 14.02 -6.09
N PHE A 260 -12.36 13.55 -6.16
CA PHE A 260 -13.52 14.39 -6.44
C PHE A 260 -13.84 15.35 -5.31
N ASP A 261 -13.44 15.07 -4.07
CA ASP A 261 -13.51 16.02 -2.95
C ASP A 261 -12.80 17.34 -3.27
N PHE A 262 -11.74 17.28 -4.08
CA PHE A 262 -11.00 18.47 -4.54
C PHE A 262 -11.48 18.89 -5.93
N ALA A 263 -11.48 17.98 -6.89
CA ALA A 263 -11.69 18.29 -8.32
C ALA A 263 -13.05 18.93 -8.62
N THR A 264 -14.07 18.62 -7.83
CA THR A 264 -15.43 19.17 -8.01
C THR A 264 -15.64 20.51 -7.31
N ALA A 265 -14.70 20.93 -6.46
CA ALA A 265 -14.72 22.26 -5.85
C ALA A 265 -14.38 23.34 -6.88
N ILE A 266 -14.71 24.59 -6.54
CA ILE A 266 -14.43 25.77 -7.37
C ILE A 266 -13.08 26.44 -7.03
N VAL A 267 -12.35 25.91 -6.05
CA VAL A 267 -11.11 26.49 -5.53
C VAL A 267 -10.02 26.42 -6.62
N PRO A 268 -9.30 27.52 -6.90
CA PRO A 268 -8.26 27.52 -7.92
C PRO A 268 -7.12 26.60 -7.49
N GLY A 269 -6.60 25.82 -8.43
CA GLY A 269 -5.64 24.74 -8.16
C GLY A 269 -6.24 23.46 -7.58
N TRP A 270 -7.55 23.39 -7.30
CA TRP A 270 -8.29 22.15 -7.08
C TRP A 270 -9.18 21.78 -8.27
N HIS A 271 -9.81 22.77 -8.91
CA HIS A 271 -10.73 22.55 -10.03
C HIS A 271 -10.01 22.06 -11.29
N ALA A 272 -9.66 20.78 -11.34
CA ALA A 272 -8.88 20.18 -12.41
C ALA A 272 -9.40 18.80 -12.80
N THR A 273 -9.53 18.56 -14.11
CA THR A 273 -10.03 17.28 -14.66
C THR A 273 -8.99 16.17 -14.67
N ILE A 274 -7.70 16.51 -14.48
CA ILE A 274 -6.61 15.53 -14.42
C ILE A 274 -6.51 14.84 -13.05
N PHE A 275 -7.15 15.38 -12.00
CA PHE A 275 -7.03 14.88 -10.64
C PHE A 275 -7.39 13.39 -10.47
N PRO A 276 -8.50 12.87 -11.02
CA PRO A 276 -8.84 11.46 -10.86
C PRO A 276 -7.74 10.47 -11.30
N PRO A 277 -7.26 10.49 -12.55
CA PRO A 277 -6.18 9.58 -12.95
C PRO A 277 -4.86 9.90 -12.24
N TYR A 278 -4.55 11.18 -11.99
CA TYR A 278 -3.32 11.59 -11.32
C TYR A 278 -3.25 11.10 -9.87
N PHE A 279 -4.32 11.25 -9.10
CA PHE A 279 -4.40 10.77 -7.73
C PHE A 279 -4.21 9.25 -7.70
N VAL A 280 -4.90 8.51 -8.58
CA VAL A 280 -4.77 7.04 -8.65
C VAL A 280 -3.32 6.63 -8.91
N VAL A 281 -2.63 7.26 -9.86
CA VAL A 281 -1.21 6.97 -10.12
C VAL A 281 -0.34 7.33 -8.92
N GLY A 282 -0.60 8.47 -8.26
CA GLY A 282 0.07 8.87 -7.02
C GLY A 282 -0.10 7.86 -5.90
N ALA A 283 -1.30 7.29 -5.73
CA ALA A 283 -1.57 6.22 -4.76
C ALA A 283 -0.79 4.95 -5.05
N ILE A 284 -0.70 4.56 -6.34
CA ILE A 284 0.13 3.43 -6.75
C ILE A 284 1.59 3.73 -6.41
N PHE A 285 2.08 4.92 -6.74
CA PHE A 285 3.46 5.34 -6.48
C PHE A 285 3.82 5.33 -4.98
N SER A 286 3.01 5.97 -4.12
CA SER A 286 3.24 5.96 -2.66
C SER A 286 3.10 4.56 -2.06
N GLY A 287 2.08 3.80 -2.46
CA GLY A 287 1.86 2.47 -1.94
C GLY A 287 2.95 1.47 -2.32
N PHE A 288 3.50 1.54 -3.54
CA PHE A 288 4.68 0.73 -3.90
C PHE A 288 5.94 1.20 -3.14
N GLY A 289 6.06 2.50 -2.87
CA GLY A 289 7.09 3.02 -1.95
C GLY A 289 6.97 2.39 -0.57
N MET A 290 5.80 2.43 0.06
CA MET A 290 5.56 1.76 1.33
C MET A 290 5.82 0.25 1.26
N THR A 291 5.42 -0.41 0.17
CA THR A 291 5.68 -1.83 -0.05
C THR A 291 7.17 -2.15 -0.01
N VAL A 292 8.03 -1.35 -0.66
CA VAL A 292 9.49 -1.53 -0.59
C VAL A 292 9.98 -1.45 0.86
N THR A 293 9.58 -0.42 1.59
CA THR A 293 9.98 -0.22 3.00
C THR A 293 9.61 -1.42 3.86
N LEU A 294 8.39 -1.92 3.72
CA LEU A 294 7.90 -3.08 4.48
C LEU A 294 8.56 -4.39 4.06
N MET A 295 8.75 -4.63 2.75
CA MET A 295 9.39 -5.85 2.25
C MET A 295 10.86 -5.92 2.66
N VAL A 296 11.60 -4.81 2.63
CA VAL A 296 12.98 -4.75 3.15
C VAL A 296 13.00 -5.10 4.63
N GLY A 297 12.08 -4.55 5.42
CA GLY A 297 11.93 -4.86 6.84
C GLY A 297 11.62 -6.34 7.10
N ILE A 298 10.65 -6.91 6.40
CA ILE A 298 10.25 -8.33 6.53
C ILE A 298 11.40 -9.26 6.14
N ARG A 299 12.08 -8.98 5.02
CA ARG A 299 13.24 -9.75 4.55
C ARG A 299 14.30 -9.87 5.63
N TRP A 300 14.66 -8.74 6.24
CA TRP A 300 15.69 -8.69 7.26
C TRP A 300 15.24 -9.28 8.60
N LEU A 301 14.04 -8.92 9.06
CA LEU A 301 13.54 -9.30 10.38
C LEU A 301 13.23 -10.80 10.50
N PHE A 302 12.69 -11.40 9.43
CA PHE A 302 12.24 -12.79 9.40
C PHE A 302 13.10 -13.70 8.51
N LYS A 303 14.18 -13.18 7.92
CA LYS A 303 15.10 -13.93 7.04
C LYS A 303 14.42 -14.58 5.83
N LEU A 304 13.43 -13.89 5.25
CA LEU A 304 12.66 -14.38 4.09
C LEU A 304 13.27 -13.96 2.74
N GLU A 305 14.59 -13.79 2.69
CA GLU A 305 15.32 -13.34 1.49
C GLU A 305 15.22 -14.34 0.33
N ASP A 306 15.07 -15.62 0.65
CA ASP A 306 14.94 -16.71 -0.33
C ASP A 306 13.59 -16.70 -1.07
N TYR A 307 12.56 -16.10 -0.47
CA TYR A 307 11.20 -16.00 -1.01
C TYR A 307 10.93 -14.62 -1.60
N ILE A 308 11.36 -13.57 -0.91
CA ILE A 308 11.28 -12.18 -1.37
C ILE A 308 12.63 -11.82 -2.00
N THR A 309 12.90 -12.38 -3.18
CA THR A 309 14.19 -12.23 -3.86
C THR A 309 14.45 -10.82 -4.40
N LEU A 310 15.66 -10.55 -4.90
CA LEU A 310 15.98 -9.27 -5.56
C LEU A 310 15.17 -9.00 -6.83
N ASN A 311 14.68 -10.05 -7.51
CA ASN A 311 13.87 -9.90 -8.71
C ASN A 311 12.49 -9.32 -8.39
N HIS A 312 11.91 -9.71 -7.25
CA HIS A 312 10.68 -9.10 -6.72
C HIS A 312 10.86 -7.60 -6.48
N MET A 313 11.94 -7.23 -5.79
CA MET A 313 12.23 -5.83 -5.47
C MET A 313 12.53 -5.00 -6.73
N GLU A 314 13.28 -5.55 -7.69
CA GLU A 314 13.52 -4.85 -8.95
C GLU A 314 12.22 -4.64 -9.75
N ALA A 315 11.31 -5.62 -9.76
CA ALA A 315 10.01 -5.48 -10.43
C ALA A 315 9.18 -4.35 -9.81
N ILE A 316 9.14 -4.28 -8.47
CA ILE A 316 8.50 -3.18 -7.73
C ILE A 316 9.14 -1.83 -8.09
N ASN A 317 10.47 -1.74 -8.10
CA ASN A 317 11.19 -0.49 -8.42
C ASN A 317 10.93 -0.02 -9.86
N LYS A 318 10.71 -0.94 -10.81
CA LYS A 318 10.31 -0.58 -12.18
C LYS A 318 8.91 0.03 -12.24
N ILE A 319 7.96 -0.51 -11.47
CA ILE A 319 6.62 0.07 -11.36
C ILE A 319 6.72 1.46 -10.72
N LEU A 320 7.48 1.59 -9.63
CA LEU A 320 7.69 2.87 -8.93
C LEU A 320 8.33 3.94 -9.82
N LEU A 321 9.33 3.57 -10.64
CA LEU A 321 9.89 4.47 -11.64
C LEU A 321 8.84 4.92 -12.66
N THR A 322 8.05 3.97 -13.17
CA THR A 322 7.04 4.24 -14.21
C THR A 322 5.97 5.20 -13.69
N THR A 323 5.43 4.94 -12.50
CA THR A 323 4.41 5.81 -11.91
C THR A 323 4.99 7.15 -11.48
N GLY A 324 6.22 7.20 -10.97
CA GLY A 324 6.91 8.47 -10.67
C GLY A 324 7.09 9.37 -11.90
N MET A 325 7.40 8.79 -13.06
CA MET A 325 7.43 9.54 -14.32
C MET A 325 6.06 10.09 -14.73
N ILE A 326 4.99 9.31 -14.56
CA ILE A 326 3.62 9.75 -14.87
C ILE A 326 3.20 10.88 -13.92
N VAL A 327 3.54 10.79 -12.63
CA VAL A 327 3.31 11.86 -11.64
C VAL A 327 4.08 13.13 -12.02
N GLY A 328 5.37 13.01 -12.36
CA GLY A 328 6.18 14.15 -12.82
C GLY A 328 5.63 14.80 -14.10
N PHE A 329 5.09 14.00 -15.01
CA PHE A 329 4.40 14.47 -16.21
C PHE A 329 3.11 15.22 -15.86
N ALA A 330 2.32 14.71 -14.91
CA ALA A 330 1.10 15.38 -14.43
C ALA A 330 1.42 16.75 -13.83
N TYR A 331 2.44 16.86 -12.95
CA TYR A 331 2.89 18.16 -12.43
C TYR A 331 3.26 19.14 -13.54
N SER A 332 4.02 18.68 -14.54
CA SER A 332 4.44 19.52 -15.66
C SER A 332 3.23 19.99 -16.47
N THR A 333 2.24 19.12 -16.65
CA THR A 333 0.98 19.43 -17.34
C THR A 333 0.16 20.46 -16.59
N GLU A 334 0.10 20.39 -15.25
CA GLU A 334 -0.61 21.38 -14.45
C GLU A 334 0.01 22.79 -14.58
N PHE A 335 1.34 22.91 -14.51
CA PHE A 335 2.02 24.19 -14.75
C PHE A 335 1.79 24.72 -16.17
N PHE A 336 1.83 23.82 -17.16
CA PHE A 336 1.51 24.18 -18.54
C PHE A 336 0.06 24.67 -18.67
N MET A 337 -0.90 23.96 -18.09
CA MET A 337 -2.32 24.33 -18.15
C MET A 337 -2.62 25.62 -17.39
N ALA A 338 -1.96 25.86 -16.25
CA ALA A 338 -2.08 27.12 -15.53
C ALA A 338 -1.62 28.30 -16.41
N ALA A 339 -0.48 28.16 -17.09
CA ALA A 339 0.01 29.16 -18.04
C ALA A 339 -0.88 29.30 -19.29
N TYR A 340 -1.43 28.19 -19.80
CA TYR A 340 -2.26 28.15 -21.00
C TYR A 340 -3.69 28.66 -20.78
N SER A 341 -4.23 28.50 -19.57
CA SER A 341 -5.63 28.82 -19.24
C SER A 341 -6.02 30.28 -19.43
N GLY A 342 -5.05 31.20 -19.34
CA GLY A 342 -5.30 32.64 -19.30
C GLY A 342 -6.00 33.13 -18.02
N SER A 343 -6.24 32.26 -17.03
CA SER A 343 -6.83 32.62 -15.74
C SER A 343 -5.78 33.23 -14.83
N GLU A 344 -6.03 34.45 -14.34
CA GLU A 344 -5.14 35.13 -13.39
C GLU A 344 -4.99 34.35 -12.08
N TRP A 345 -6.07 33.69 -11.63
CA TRP A 345 -6.10 32.93 -10.38
C TRP A 345 -5.31 31.63 -10.47
N GLU A 346 -5.47 30.86 -11.56
CA GLU A 346 -4.69 29.63 -11.78
C GLU A 346 -3.20 29.96 -11.97
N GLY A 347 -2.89 30.99 -12.76
CA GLY A 347 -1.52 31.47 -12.94
C GLY A 347 -0.88 31.95 -11.63
N PHE A 348 -1.65 32.60 -10.75
CA PHE A 348 -1.22 32.99 -9.42
C PHE A 348 -0.91 31.78 -8.53
N ILE A 349 -1.85 30.83 -8.39
CA ILE A 349 -1.68 29.67 -7.51
C ILE A 349 -0.43 28.86 -7.86
N PHE A 350 -0.19 28.58 -9.14
CA PHE A 350 0.97 27.78 -9.53
C PHE A 350 2.30 28.53 -9.36
N ARG A 351 2.31 29.85 -9.52
CA ARG A 351 3.46 30.69 -9.16
C ARG A 351 3.68 30.72 -7.66
N ASN A 352 2.60 30.80 -6.89
CA ASN A 352 2.62 30.80 -5.43
C ASN A 352 3.13 29.47 -4.86
N ARG A 353 2.73 28.34 -5.45
CA ARG A 353 3.29 27.02 -5.13
C ARG A 353 4.82 26.99 -5.29
N ALA A 354 5.34 27.56 -6.38
CA ALA A 354 6.77 27.51 -6.68
C ALA A 354 7.63 28.52 -5.88
N PHE A 355 7.12 29.72 -5.61
CA PHE A 355 7.92 30.84 -5.07
C PHE A 355 7.29 31.59 -3.90
N GLY A 356 6.08 31.24 -3.51
CA GLY A 356 5.34 31.93 -2.46
C GLY A 356 5.56 31.32 -1.07
N THR A 357 4.56 31.47 -0.20
CA THR A 357 4.66 31.18 1.23
C THR A 357 5.10 29.73 1.54
N TYR A 358 4.62 28.76 0.76
CA TYR A 358 4.90 27.33 0.94
C TYR A 358 5.83 26.77 -0.15
N TRP A 359 6.72 27.58 -0.73
CA TRP A 359 7.65 27.14 -1.78
C TRP A 359 8.42 25.87 -1.38
N TRP A 360 8.88 25.81 -0.14
CA TRP A 360 9.65 24.70 0.40
C TRP A 360 8.89 23.37 0.32
N ALA A 361 7.58 23.36 0.58
CA ALA A 361 6.76 22.16 0.52
C ALA A 361 6.62 21.66 -0.92
N TYR A 362 6.42 22.57 -1.87
CA TYR A 362 6.37 22.25 -3.30
C TYR A 362 7.70 21.69 -3.83
N TRP A 363 8.82 22.31 -3.48
CA TRP A 363 10.13 21.84 -3.93
C TRP A 363 10.53 20.50 -3.31
N ILE A 364 10.15 20.24 -2.06
CA ILE A 364 10.32 18.92 -1.43
C ILE A 364 9.48 17.89 -2.19
N MET A 365 8.19 18.15 -2.41
CA MET A 365 7.28 17.28 -3.17
C MET A 365 7.86 16.97 -4.55
N PHE A 366 8.14 18.01 -5.35
CA PHE A 366 8.58 17.86 -6.73
C PHE A 366 9.91 17.10 -6.83
N SER A 367 10.88 17.45 -5.98
CA SER A 367 12.20 16.79 -6.00
C SER A 367 12.10 15.32 -5.59
N CYS A 368 11.35 15.02 -4.53
CA CYS A 368 11.18 13.66 -4.03
C CYS A 368 10.39 12.77 -4.99
N ASN A 369 9.39 13.30 -5.69
CA ASN A 369 8.52 12.51 -6.54
C ASN A 369 9.02 12.43 -7.99
N ALA A 370 9.53 13.52 -8.55
CA ALA A 370 9.95 13.56 -9.95
C ALA A 370 11.42 13.16 -10.15
N PHE A 371 12.33 13.58 -9.26
CA PHE A 371 13.78 13.36 -9.45
C PHE A 371 14.34 12.13 -8.73
N VAL A 372 14.01 11.93 -7.46
CA VAL A 372 14.59 10.82 -6.68
C VAL A 372 14.34 9.43 -7.32
N PRO A 373 13.15 9.09 -7.83
CA PRO A 373 12.91 7.80 -8.47
C PRO A 373 13.72 7.58 -9.74
N GLN A 374 14.22 8.62 -10.40
CA GLN A 374 14.99 8.50 -11.64
C GLN A 374 16.31 7.73 -11.45
N VAL A 375 16.80 7.62 -10.21
CA VAL A 375 17.93 6.75 -9.89
C VAL A 375 17.67 5.29 -10.30
N PHE A 376 16.40 4.88 -10.36
CA PHE A 376 15.99 3.57 -10.82
C PHE A 376 16.12 3.36 -12.33
N TRP A 377 16.57 4.31 -13.13
CA TRP A 377 17.04 3.99 -14.49
C TRP A 377 18.26 3.07 -14.46
N PHE A 378 19.14 3.26 -13.46
CA PHE A 378 20.35 2.48 -13.30
C PHE A 378 20.05 1.13 -12.66
N LYS A 379 20.29 0.03 -13.39
CA LYS A 379 20.05 -1.35 -12.91
C LYS A 379 20.76 -1.64 -11.58
N LYS A 380 22.00 -1.13 -11.40
CA LYS A 380 22.77 -1.27 -10.16
C LYS A 380 22.04 -0.66 -8.95
N ALA A 381 21.41 0.51 -9.14
CA ALA A 381 20.64 1.17 -8.10
C ALA A 381 19.32 0.44 -7.82
N ARG A 382 18.59 0.00 -8.86
CA ARG A 382 17.34 -0.78 -8.71
C ARG A 382 17.50 -2.09 -7.94
N ARG A 383 18.68 -2.70 -7.97
CA ARG A 383 18.98 -3.97 -7.31
C ARG A 383 19.75 -3.81 -5.99
N SER A 384 19.91 -2.57 -5.50
CA SER A 384 20.58 -2.27 -4.24
C SER A 384 19.54 -2.03 -3.13
N ILE A 385 19.51 -2.93 -2.13
CA ILE A 385 18.57 -2.85 -1.00
C ILE A 385 18.66 -1.51 -0.23
N PRO A 386 19.86 -0.99 0.10
CA PRO A 386 19.96 0.31 0.77
C PRO A 386 19.41 1.46 -0.07
N ILE A 387 19.71 1.47 -1.39
CA ILE A 387 19.25 2.56 -2.27
C ILE A 387 17.72 2.54 -2.39
N MET A 388 17.12 1.38 -2.63
CA MET A 388 15.67 1.31 -2.76
C MET A 388 14.93 1.66 -1.46
N PHE A 389 15.50 1.33 -0.30
CA PHE A 389 14.94 1.70 1.00
C PHE A 389 14.99 3.23 1.23
N VAL A 390 16.10 3.87 0.89
CA VAL A 390 16.21 5.33 0.99
C VAL A 390 15.26 6.03 0.02
N VAL A 391 15.22 5.57 -1.24
CA VAL A 391 14.30 6.11 -2.26
C VAL A 391 12.84 5.95 -1.82
N SER A 392 12.46 4.80 -1.27
CA SER A 392 11.07 4.56 -0.86
C SER A 392 10.62 5.46 0.28
N ILE A 393 11.51 5.84 1.19
CA ILE A 393 11.24 6.84 2.23
C ILE A 393 10.99 8.21 1.60
N PHE A 394 11.88 8.67 0.71
CA PHE A 394 11.70 9.96 0.03
C PHE A 394 10.42 10.00 -0.80
N VAL A 395 10.07 8.92 -1.49
CA VAL A 395 8.80 8.81 -2.22
C VAL A 395 7.60 9.03 -1.31
N ASN A 396 7.57 8.38 -0.14
CA ASN A 396 6.45 8.55 0.80
C ASN A 396 6.41 9.96 1.41
N ILE A 397 7.57 10.55 1.71
CA ILE A 397 7.66 11.95 2.18
C ILE A 397 7.13 12.90 1.09
N GLY A 398 7.59 12.74 -0.15
CA GLY A 398 7.16 13.56 -1.28
C GLY A 398 5.67 13.43 -1.55
N MET A 399 5.11 12.24 -1.45
CA MET A 399 3.66 11.99 -1.62
C MET A 399 2.82 12.52 -0.47
N TRP A 400 3.34 12.57 0.75
CA TRP A 400 2.68 13.28 1.85
C TRP A 400 2.67 14.79 1.57
N PHE A 401 3.81 15.35 1.12
CA PHE A 401 3.90 16.75 0.72
C PHE A 401 3.06 17.08 -0.51
N GLU A 402 2.80 16.12 -1.40
CA GLU A 402 1.87 16.30 -2.51
C GLU A 402 0.46 16.64 -2.00
N ARG A 403 -0.03 15.86 -1.04
CA ARG A 403 -1.34 16.12 -0.42
C ARG A 403 -1.32 17.41 0.40
N TYR A 404 -0.23 17.70 1.10
CA TYR A 404 -0.05 18.98 1.80
C TYR A 404 -0.12 20.17 0.83
N VAL A 405 0.59 20.11 -0.30
CA VAL A 405 0.63 21.18 -1.30
C VAL A 405 -0.75 21.37 -1.90
N ILE A 406 -1.42 20.30 -2.35
CA ILE A 406 -2.75 20.40 -2.92
C ILE A 406 -3.71 21.06 -1.92
N VAL A 407 -3.77 20.57 -0.68
CA VAL A 407 -4.73 21.04 0.32
C VAL A 407 -4.40 22.44 0.83
N VAL A 408 -3.20 22.63 1.39
CA VAL A 408 -2.86 23.84 2.15
C VAL A 408 -2.63 25.01 1.23
N THR A 409 -1.83 24.86 0.17
CA THR A 409 -1.44 26.02 -0.67
C THR A 409 -2.60 26.57 -1.49
N SER A 410 -3.60 25.74 -1.79
CA SER A 410 -4.79 26.17 -2.55
C SER A 410 -5.86 26.78 -1.64
N LEU A 411 -5.85 26.47 -0.33
CA LEU A 411 -6.77 27.06 0.65
C LEU A 411 -6.19 28.27 1.39
N SER A 412 -4.87 28.35 1.53
CA SER A 412 -4.22 29.44 2.28
C SER A 412 -4.37 30.78 1.61
N GLU A 413 -4.34 30.78 0.27
CA GLU A 413 -4.37 31.98 -0.56
C GLU A 413 -5.25 31.68 -1.78
N ASP A 414 -6.52 32.09 -1.74
CA ASP A 414 -7.53 31.84 -2.77
C ASP A 414 -7.90 33.13 -3.53
N PHE A 415 -9.13 33.21 -4.04
CA PHE A 415 -9.67 34.35 -4.77
C PHE A 415 -9.60 35.70 -4.04
N LEU A 416 -9.73 35.74 -2.70
CA LEU A 416 -9.84 37.02 -1.98
C LEU A 416 -8.62 37.25 -1.09
N PRO A 417 -7.76 38.25 -1.39
CA PRO A 417 -6.60 38.57 -0.56
C PRO A 417 -6.92 38.86 0.91
N SER A 418 -8.13 39.35 1.22
CA SER A 418 -8.56 39.60 2.60
C SER A 418 -8.73 38.33 3.44
N ASN A 419 -8.89 37.17 2.79
CA ASN A 419 -9.11 35.89 3.45
C ASN A 419 -7.83 35.07 3.60
N TRP A 420 -6.70 35.55 3.07
CA TRP A 420 -5.46 34.80 3.09
C TRP A 420 -4.96 34.53 4.51
N GLY A 421 -4.48 33.32 4.76
CA GLY A 421 -4.07 32.88 6.08
C GLY A 421 -3.09 31.72 6.07
N LEU A 422 -2.36 31.58 7.17
CA LEU A 422 -1.34 30.53 7.32
C LEU A 422 -1.90 29.32 8.07
N TYR A 423 -1.46 28.13 7.64
CA TYR A 423 -1.68 26.87 8.33
C TYR A 423 -0.39 26.45 9.01
N ILE A 424 -0.40 26.51 10.35
CA ILE A 424 0.74 26.11 11.18
C ILE A 424 0.31 24.87 11.97
N MET A 425 1.00 23.76 11.75
CA MET A 425 0.72 22.50 12.45
C MET A 425 0.98 22.65 13.95
N THR A 426 0.01 22.23 14.76
CA THR A 426 0.17 22.18 16.22
C THR A 426 0.82 20.86 16.66
N PRO A 427 1.24 20.72 17.93
CA PRO A 427 1.74 19.44 18.44
C PRO A 427 0.74 18.28 18.26
N PHE A 428 -0.57 18.55 18.32
CA PHE A 428 -1.60 17.55 18.05
C PHE A 428 -1.58 17.09 16.59
N ASP A 429 -1.34 18.01 15.65
CA ASP A 429 -1.25 17.66 14.22
C ASP A 429 -0.05 16.76 13.92
N TRP A 430 1.09 17.03 14.57
CA TRP A 430 2.27 16.17 14.50
C TRP A 430 2.04 14.82 15.18
N ALA A 431 1.38 14.80 16.34
CA ALA A 431 1.04 13.57 17.05
C ALA A 431 0.11 12.67 16.21
N LEU A 432 -0.87 13.25 15.50
CA LEU A 432 -1.71 12.51 14.56
C LEU A 432 -0.91 11.95 13.39
N THR A 433 -0.03 12.75 12.80
CA THR A 433 0.74 12.38 11.61
C THR A 433 1.77 11.28 11.92
N VAL A 434 2.61 11.46 12.94
CA VAL A 434 3.63 10.49 13.33
C VAL A 434 3.01 9.30 14.05
N GLY A 435 2.02 9.53 14.90
CA GLY A 435 1.33 8.48 15.64
C GLY A 435 0.58 7.50 14.73
N ALA A 436 0.03 7.97 13.60
CA ALA A 436 -0.63 7.11 12.63
C ALA A 436 0.31 6.01 12.07
N PHE A 437 1.60 6.31 11.88
CA PHE A 437 2.58 5.27 11.52
C PHE A 437 2.76 4.24 12.63
N GLY A 438 2.72 4.65 13.90
CA GLY A 438 2.72 3.75 15.05
C GLY A 438 1.51 2.84 15.09
N TRP A 439 0.31 3.41 14.87
CA TRP A 439 -0.94 2.68 14.78
C TRP A 439 -0.90 1.62 13.66
N PHE A 440 -0.51 2.04 12.44
CA PHE A 440 -0.33 1.15 11.30
C PHE A 440 0.70 0.05 11.57
N MET A 441 1.91 0.41 12.02
CA MET A 441 2.99 -0.55 12.23
C MET A 441 2.69 -1.53 13.36
N SER A 442 1.95 -1.12 14.39
CA SER A 442 1.52 -2.02 15.46
C SER A 442 0.60 -3.12 14.92
N MET A 443 -0.39 -2.77 14.10
CA MET A 443 -1.27 -3.76 13.46
C MET A 443 -0.49 -4.64 12.47
N PHE A 444 0.40 -4.05 11.66
CA PHE A 444 1.21 -4.77 10.68
C PHE A 444 2.18 -5.76 11.32
N LEU A 445 2.86 -5.38 12.41
CA LEU A 445 3.78 -6.25 13.15
C LEU A 445 3.04 -7.38 13.88
N LEU A 446 1.83 -7.12 14.41
CA LEU A 446 0.96 -8.16 14.96
C LEU A 446 0.57 -9.16 13.87
N PHE A 447 0.16 -8.68 12.69
CA PHE A 447 -0.12 -9.52 11.54
C PHE A 447 1.08 -10.40 11.17
N CYS A 448 2.28 -9.82 11.04
CA CYS A 448 3.49 -10.57 10.71
C CYS A 448 3.82 -11.66 11.73
N ARG A 449 3.31 -11.53 12.96
CA ARG A 449 3.53 -12.49 14.04
C ARG A 449 2.44 -13.56 14.10
N VAL A 450 1.18 -13.24 13.81
CA VAL A 450 0.05 -14.18 14.01
C VAL A 450 -0.38 -14.88 12.73
N MET A 451 0.06 -14.41 11.57
CA MET A 451 -0.34 -14.90 10.25
C MET A 451 0.88 -15.00 9.33
N PRO A 452 0.85 -15.83 8.28
CA PRO A 452 1.94 -15.91 7.34
C PRO A 452 2.03 -14.62 6.53
N THR A 453 3.24 -14.07 6.39
CA THR A 453 3.51 -12.84 5.62
C THR A 453 3.66 -13.09 4.13
N VAL A 454 3.90 -14.35 3.73
CA VAL A 454 4.04 -14.81 2.35
C VAL A 454 2.99 -15.92 2.12
N ALA A 455 2.34 -15.93 0.96
CA ALA A 455 1.29 -16.89 0.65
C ALA A 455 1.88 -18.30 0.38
N ILE A 456 1.77 -19.21 1.34
CA ILE A 456 2.39 -20.55 1.27
C ILE A 456 1.83 -21.33 0.07
N ALA A 457 0.50 -21.34 -0.06
CA ALA A 457 -0.20 -21.99 -1.15
C ALA A 457 0.28 -21.52 -2.54
N GLU A 458 0.40 -20.21 -2.73
CA GLU A 458 0.73 -19.64 -4.03
C GLU A 458 2.22 -19.71 -4.35
N VAL A 459 3.10 -19.63 -3.36
CA VAL A 459 4.54 -19.84 -3.57
C VAL A 459 4.78 -21.27 -4.06
N LYS A 460 4.16 -22.26 -3.42
CA LYS A 460 4.30 -23.66 -3.84
C LYS A 460 3.80 -23.92 -5.27
N SER A 461 2.77 -23.20 -5.73
CA SER A 461 2.22 -23.39 -7.09
C SER A 461 3.09 -22.78 -8.20
N VAL A 462 4.02 -21.88 -7.87
CA VAL A 462 4.94 -21.29 -8.85
C VAL A 462 6.35 -21.89 -8.82
N MET A 463 6.63 -22.77 -7.86
CA MET A 463 7.87 -23.54 -7.78
C MET A 463 7.89 -24.67 -8.82
N ASP A 464 9.09 -25.07 -9.22
CA ASP A 464 9.29 -26.26 -10.05
C ASP A 464 8.82 -27.51 -9.29
N PRO A 465 7.90 -28.33 -9.84
CA PRO A 465 7.41 -29.54 -9.18
C PRO A 465 8.52 -30.54 -8.81
N ASP A 466 9.53 -30.68 -9.66
CA ASP A 466 10.60 -31.67 -9.47
C ASP A 466 11.52 -31.28 -8.31
N MET A 467 11.83 -29.98 -8.19
CA MET A 467 12.55 -29.43 -7.05
C MET A 467 11.69 -29.41 -5.77
N GLY A 468 10.42 -29.02 -5.89
CA GLY A 468 9.50 -28.88 -4.76
C GLY A 468 9.21 -30.20 -4.04
N ALA A 469 9.11 -31.30 -4.79
CA ALA A 469 8.89 -32.64 -4.25
C ALA A 469 10.15 -33.28 -3.61
N GLY A 470 11.32 -32.62 -3.70
CA GLY A 470 12.59 -33.20 -3.27
C GLY A 470 13.11 -34.29 -4.22
N GLY A 471 12.70 -34.26 -5.49
CA GLY A 471 13.25 -35.12 -6.52
C GLY A 471 14.75 -34.86 -6.70
N PRO A 472 15.53 -35.86 -7.15
CA PRO A 472 16.95 -35.64 -7.40
C PRO A 472 17.09 -34.44 -8.34
N ALA A 473 17.83 -33.42 -7.88
CA ALA A 473 18.24 -32.32 -8.74
C ALA A 473 18.80 -32.94 -10.01
N ASN A 474 18.15 -32.68 -11.13
CA ASN A 474 18.50 -33.28 -12.41
C ASN A 474 19.85 -32.71 -12.83
N ASN A 475 20.93 -33.23 -12.22
CA ASN A 475 22.26 -33.13 -12.76
C ASN A 475 22.14 -33.75 -14.14
N GLY A 476 22.23 -32.92 -15.18
CA GLY A 476 22.26 -33.35 -16.57
C GLY A 476 23.38 -34.36 -16.78
N GLY A 477 23.07 -35.62 -16.50
CA GLY A 477 23.87 -36.79 -16.78
C GLY A 477 23.33 -37.38 -18.07
N ALA A 478 24.15 -37.29 -19.11
CA ALA A 478 23.92 -37.91 -20.40
C ALA A 478 23.44 -39.36 -20.25
N HIS A 479 22.22 -39.63 -20.72
CA HIS A 479 21.84 -40.97 -21.14
C HIS A 479 21.65 -40.94 -22.64
N HIS A 480 22.74 -41.22 -23.35
CA HIS A 480 22.68 -41.82 -24.67
C HIS A 480 22.38 -43.31 -24.49
N GLY A 481 21.26 -43.73 -25.05
CA GLY A 481 20.94 -45.09 -25.45
C GLY A 481 20.29 -45.02 -26.82
#